data_AF-A0A956JMA9-F1
#
_entry.id   AF-A0A956JMA9-F1
#
_cell.length_a   1.000
_cell.length_b   1.000
_cell.length_c   1.000
_cell.angle_alpha   90.00
_cell.angle_beta   90.00
_cell.angle_gamma   90.00
#
_symmetry.space_group_name_H-M   'P 1'
#
loop_
_entity.id
_entity.type
_entity.pdbx_description
1 polymer ?
#
loop_
_entity_poly.entity_id
_entity_poly.type
_entity_poly.pdbx_seq_one_letter_code
_entity_poly.pdbx_strand_id
1 'polypeptide(L)'
;TEGMERSRLTSPYYGPWVETSEADLAEGEAALAARDLGRLGAVVEHSMFKMHACMLATQPPILYWNGATLEVIRELWAARAEGIEGYATSDAGPHVKVLCPASTADALRARLSAVPGVLDIEAVAPGPDASVEVLATNAEAAR
;
A
#
# COMPACT_ATOMS: atom_id res chain seq x y z
N THR A 1 -14.46 -6.34 8.70
CA THR A 1 -15.69 -5.55 8.49
C THR A 1 -16.06 -4.76 9.73
N GLU A 2 -16.07 -5.34 10.94
CA GLU A 2 -16.39 -4.61 12.19
C GLU A 2 -15.55 -3.33 12.40
N GLY A 3 -14.23 -3.38 12.17
CA GLY A 3 -13.36 -2.21 12.33
C GLY A 3 -13.74 -1.03 11.44
N MET A 4 -14.16 -1.30 10.19
CA MET A 4 -14.58 -0.25 9.24
C MET A 4 -15.87 0.43 9.71
N GLU A 5 -16.87 -0.37 10.13
CA GLU A 5 -18.12 0.17 10.68
C GLU A 5 -17.88 0.96 11.97
N ARG A 6 -16.96 0.49 12.81
CA ARG A 6 -16.56 1.23 14.00
C ARG A 6 -15.96 2.58 13.65
N SER A 7 -15.01 2.63 12.70
CA SER A 7 -14.44 3.90 12.23
C SER A 7 -15.52 4.83 11.68
N ARG A 8 -16.45 4.31 10.88
CA ARG A 8 -17.60 5.07 10.35
C ARG A 8 -18.45 5.69 11.45
N LEU A 9 -18.69 4.96 12.52
CA LEU A 9 -19.59 5.37 13.60
C LEU A 9 -18.91 6.25 14.66
N THR A 10 -17.60 6.10 14.88
CA THR A 10 -16.94 6.68 16.07
C THR A 10 -15.67 7.47 15.78
N SER A 11 -15.10 7.42 14.57
CA SER A 11 -13.94 8.26 14.25
C SER A 11 -14.38 9.66 13.85
N PRO A 12 -13.82 10.72 14.48
CA PRO A 12 -14.09 12.10 14.06
C PRO A 12 -13.53 12.43 12.67
N TYR A 13 -12.62 11.60 12.15
CA TYR A 13 -11.99 11.82 10.84
C TYR A 13 -12.67 11.06 9.70
N TYR A 14 -13.67 10.23 9.96
CA TYR A 14 -14.31 9.44 8.91
C TYR A 14 -14.97 10.32 7.84
N GLY A 15 -15.77 11.31 8.24
CA GLY A 15 -16.42 12.24 7.30
C GLY A 15 -15.42 12.97 6.39
N PRO A 16 -14.46 13.73 6.95
CA PRO A 16 -13.43 14.39 6.16
C PRO A 16 -12.57 13.44 5.30
N TRP A 17 -12.30 12.22 5.78
CA TRP A 17 -11.60 11.22 4.99
C TRP A 17 -12.39 10.82 3.73
N VAL A 18 -13.70 10.56 3.87
CA VAL A 18 -14.59 10.25 2.74
C VAL A 18 -14.69 11.45 1.78
N GLU A 19 -14.90 12.65 2.29
CA GLU A 19 -15.05 13.88 1.48
C GLU A 19 -13.82 14.16 0.61
N THR A 20 -12.62 13.82 1.09
CA THR A 20 -11.37 14.03 0.34
C THR A 20 -10.99 12.88 -0.58
N SER A 21 -11.68 11.74 -0.51
CA SER A 21 -11.32 10.54 -1.28
C SER A 21 -11.54 10.69 -2.79
N GLU A 22 -12.56 11.43 -3.21
CA GLU A 22 -12.84 11.68 -4.64
C GLU A 22 -11.72 12.50 -5.29
N ALA A 23 -11.18 13.49 -4.58
CA ALA A 23 -10.06 14.31 -5.07
C ALA A 23 -8.76 13.50 -5.18
N ASP A 24 -8.48 12.63 -4.20
CA ASP A 24 -7.33 11.72 -4.26
C ASP A 24 -7.44 10.77 -5.46
N LEU A 25 -8.64 10.22 -5.70
CA LEU A 25 -8.89 9.32 -6.82
C LEU A 25 -8.65 10.03 -8.16
N ALA A 26 -9.23 11.23 -8.33
CA ALA A 26 -9.06 12.01 -9.54
C ALA A 26 -7.57 12.38 -9.81
N GLU A 27 -6.81 12.72 -8.77
CA GLU A 27 -5.37 12.98 -8.89
C GLU A 27 -4.60 11.69 -9.25
N GLY A 28 -4.95 10.57 -8.63
CA GLY A 28 -4.35 9.26 -8.93
C GLY A 28 -4.60 8.83 -10.37
N GLU A 29 -5.84 8.97 -10.86
CA GLU A 29 -6.21 8.68 -12.25
C GLU A 29 -5.47 9.60 -13.24
N ALA A 30 -5.37 10.89 -12.94
CA ALA A 30 -4.65 11.85 -13.77
C ALA A 30 -3.14 11.55 -13.82
N ALA A 31 -2.53 11.23 -12.68
CA ALA A 31 -1.12 10.85 -12.57
C ALA A 31 -0.84 9.54 -13.32
N LEU A 32 -1.74 8.55 -13.20
CA LEU A 32 -1.65 7.28 -13.91
C LEU A 32 -1.72 7.49 -15.43
N ALA A 33 -2.69 8.28 -15.91
CA ALA A 33 -2.83 8.60 -17.33
C ALA A 33 -1.59 9.33 -17.88
N ALA A 34 -0.98 10.20 -17.08
CA ALA A 34 0.24 10.92 -17.42
C ALA A 34 1.52 10.06 -17.28
N ARG A 35 1.42 8.84 -16.74
CA ARG A 35 2.56 7.99 -16.35
C ARG A 35 3.53 8.70 -15.40
N ASP A 36 2.99 9.54 -14.53
CA ASP A 36 3.75 10.26 -13.51
C ASP A 36 3.69 9.48 -12.20
N LEU A 37 4.68 8.61 -12.00
CA LEU A 37 4.76 7.78 -10.80
C LEU A 37 4.95 8.63 -9.54
N GLY A 38 5.65 9.76 -9.64
CA GLY A 38 5.93 10.62 -8.50
C GLY A 38 4.65 11.22 -7.92
N ARG A 39 3.77 11.73 -8.80
CA ARG A 39 2.44 12.21 -8.42
C ARG A 39 1.55 11.07 -7.90
N LEU A 40 1.51 9.94 -8.61
CA LEU A 40 0.70 8.79 -8.23
C LEU A 40 1.10 8.27 -6.85
N GLY A 41 2.39 8.10 -6.61
CA GLY A 41 2.93 7.64 -5.35
C GLY A 41 2.65 8.59 -4.20
N ALA A 42 2.76 9.91 -4.42
CA ALA A 42 2.47 10.90 -3.40
C ALA A 42 1.01 10.86 -2.93
N VAL A 43 0.05 10.74 -3.85
CA VAL A 43 -1.37 10.66 -3.50
C VAL A 43 -1.74 9.32 -2.85
N VAL A 44 -1.15 8.21 -3.32
CA VAL A 44 -1.32 6.88 -2.71
C VAL A 44 -0.83 6.87 -1.27
N GLU A 45 0.38 7.40 -1.03
CA GLU A 45 0.97 7.46 0.32
C GLU A 45 0.14 8.37 1.24
N HIS A 46 -0.30 9.53 0.76
CA HIS A 46 -1.14 10.44 1.54
C HIS A 46 -2.51 9.83 1.87
N SER A 47 -3.17 9.17 0.91
CA SER A 47 -4.45 8.49 1.10
C SER A 47 -4.36 7.39 2.17
N MET A 48 -3.29 6.60 2.15
CA MET A 48 -2.99 5.61 3.18
C MET A 48 -2.89 6.26 4.59
N PHE A 49 -2.17 7.37 4.73
CA PHE A 49 -2.08 8.07 6.02
C PHE A 49 -3.44 8.58 6.51
N LYS A 50 -4.30 9.09 5.62
CA LYS A 50 -5.66 9.52 5.98
C LYS A 50 -6.50 8.35 6.49
N MET A 51 -6.42 7.20 5.81
CA MET A 51 -7.09 5.97 6.26
C MET A 51 -6.63 5.57 7.66
N HIS A 52 -5.32 5.47 7.89
CA HIS A 52 -4.79 5.09 9.20
C HIS A 52 -5.06 6.13 10.29
N ALA A 53 -5.06 7.43 9.98
CA ALA A 53 -5.47 8.48 10.91
C ALA A 53 -6.94 8.30 11.36
N CYS A 54 -7.84 7.99 10.43
CA CYS A 54 -9.23 7.66 10.73
C CYS A 54 -9.34 6.45 11.68
N MET A 55 -8.55 5.40 11.44
CA MET A 55 -8.53 4.20 12.28
C MET A 55 -7.95 4.46 13.69
N LEU A 56 -6.86 5.24 13.78
CA LEU A 56 -6.26 5.63 15.05
C LEU A 56 -7.20 6.46 15.93
N ALA A 57 -8.02 7.32 15.31
CA ALA A 57 -9.00 8.15 16.00
C ALA A 57 -10.36 7.46 16.25
N THR A 58 -10.52 6.21 15.80
CA THR A 58 -11.71 5.39 16.08
C THR A 58 -11.84 5.11 17.57
N GLN A 59 -13.06 4.90 18.09
CA GLN A 59 -13.29 4.50 19.48
C GLN A 59 -14.01 3.14 19.57
N PRO A 60 -13.41 2.12 20.23
CA PRO A 60 -11.99 2.04 20.64
C PRO A 60 -11.01 2.12 19.44
N PRO A 61 -9.76 2.57 19.65
CA PRO A 61 -8.79 2.80 18.58
C PRO A 61 -8.41 1.51 17.85
N ILE A 62 -8.14 1.66 16.55
CA ILE A 62 -7.66 0.58 15.69
C ILE A 62 -6.23 0.92 15.27
N LEU A 63 -5.28 0.06 15.65
CA LEU A 63 -3.86 0.20 15.33
C LEU A 63 -3.40 -1.04 14.56
N TYR A 64 -3.18 -0.88 13.26
CA TYR A 64 -2.62 -1.93 12.41
C TYR A 64 -1.10 -1.93 12.34
N TRP A 65 -0.49 -0.76 12.54
CA TRP A 65 0.95 -0.59 12.47
C TRP A 65 1.64 -1.00 13.76
N ASN A 66 2.80 -1.62 13.60
CA ASN A 66 3.72 -1.87 14.70
C ASN A 66 4.97 -0.98 14.54
N GLY A 67 5.95 -1.13 15.43
CA GLY A 67 7.19 -0.36 15.38
C GLY A 67 7.95 -0.56 14.06
N ALA A 68 8.04 -1.80 13.57
CA ALA A 68 8.73 -2.09 12.31
C ALA A 68 8.06 -1.42 11.11
N THR A 69 6.72 -1.35 11.07
CA THR A 69 5.98 -0.60 10.04
C THR A 69 6.41 0.87 9.99
N LEU A 70 6.53 1.52 11.15
CA LEU A 70 6.93 2.92 11.23
C LEU A 70 8.40 3.13 10.84
N GLU A 71 9.29 2.22 11.22
CA GLU A 71 10.70 2.29 10.82
C GLU A 71 10.88 2.10 9.31
N VAL A 72 10.12 1.19 8.68
CA VAL A 72 10.12 1.03 7.22
C VAL A 72 9.67 2.30 6.50
N ILE A 73 8.61 2.97 6.99
CA ILE A 73 8.12 4.23 6.42
C ILE A 73 9.20 5.33 6.53
N ARG A 74 9.87 5.44 7.69
CA ARG A 74 10.95 6.40 7.90
C ARG A 74 12.14 6.14 6.98
N GLU A 75 12.53 4.87 6.84
CA GLU A 75 13.62 4.46 5.97
C GLU A 75 13.30 4.75 4.50
N LEU A 76 12.05 4.53 4.08
CA LEU A 76 11.60 4.84 2.73
C LEU A 76 11.66 6.35 2.44
N TRP A 77 11.29 7.20 3.41
CA TRP A 77 11.42 8.65 3.26
C TRP A 77 12.88 9.10 3.18
N ALA A 78 13.78 8.49 3.97
CA ALA A 78 15.22 8.75 3.88
C ALA A 78 15.77 8.34 2.51
N ALA A 79 15.41 7.14 2.04
CA ALA A 79 15.80 6.65 0.72
C ALA A 79 15.33 7.59 -0.41
N ARG A 80 14.08 8.07 -0.33
CA ARG A 80 13.53 9.03 -1.30
C ARG A 80 14.26 10.37 -1.28
N ALA A 81 14.65 10.87 -0.12
CA ALA A 81 15.47 12.09 0.00
C ALA A 81 16.87 11.94 -0.62
N GLU A 82 17.37 10.71 -0.72
CA GLU A 82 18.63 10.36 -1.37
C GLU A 82 18.48 10.00 -2.86
N GLY A 83 17.27 10.16 -3.43
CA GLY A 83 16.99 9.91 -4.84
C GLY A 83 16.58 8.47 -5.17
N ILE A 84 16.37 7.62 -4.16
CA ILE A 84 15.82 6.27 -4.34
C ILE A 84 14.30 6.36 -4.22
N GLU A 85 13.63 6.66 -5.33
CA GLU A 85 12.19 6.88 -5.40
C GLU A 85 11.37 5.66 -4.95
N GLY A 86 10.47 5.87 -3.98
CA GLY A 86 9.47 4.91 -3.52
C GLY A 86 8.43 5.54 -2.59
N TYR A 87 7.24 4.94 -2.53
CA TYR A 87 6.07 5.46 -1.81
C TYR A 87 5.37 4.35 -1.03
N ALA A 88 5.07 4.59 0.25
CA ALA A 88 4.46 3.58 1.10
C ALA A 88 2.93 3.50 0.90
N THR A 89 2.39 2.29 0.99
CA THR A 89 0.98 2.06 1.27
C THR A 89 0.80 0.82 2.15
N SER A 90 -0.34 0.70 2.83
CA SER A 90 -0.67 -0.42 3.71
C SER A 90 -2.18 -0.56 3.83
N ASP A 91 -2.63 -1.77 4.17
CA ASP A 91 -4.05 -2.08 4.39
C ASP A 91 -4.31 -2.25 5.90
N ALA A 92 -5.28 -3.09 6.25
CA ALA A 92 -5.60 -3.51 7.61
C ALA A 92 -4.56 -4.47 8.24
N GLY A 93 -3.28 -4.09 8.26
CA GLY A 93 -2.20 -4.87 8.86
C GLY A 93 -0.84 -4.16 8.86
N PRO A 94 0.20 -4.79 9.42
CA PRO A 94 1.52 -4.18 9.57
C PRO A 94 2.37 -4.19 8.30
N HIS A 95 1.93 -4.87 7.24
CA HIS A 95 2.68 -4.97 5.98
C HIS A 95 2.70 -3.64 5.23
N VAL A 96 3.92 -3.18 4.90
CA VAL A 96 4.16 -2.05 4.00
C VAL A 96 4.32 -2.59 2.58
N LYS A 97 3.60 -1.99 1.64
CA LYS A 97 3.83 -2.15 0.21
C LYS A 97 4.50 -0.89 -0.29
N VAL A 98 5.45 -1.05 -1.21
CA VAL A 98 6.23 0.06 -1.74
C VAL A 98 5.97 0.16 -3.24
N LEU A 99 5.35 1.25 -3.66
CA LEU A 99 5.24 1.61 -5.08
C LEU A 99 6.52 2.34 -5.49
N CYS A 100 7.22 1.81 -6.49
CA CYS A 100 8.50 2.37 -6.94
C CYS A 100 8.77 2.05 -8.42
N PRO A 101 9.64 2.82 -9.11
CA PRO A 101 10.19 2.43 -10.39
C PRO A 101 10.96 1.11 -10.31
N ALA A 102 10.95 0.32 -11.40
CA ALA A 102 11.78 -0.89 -11.48
C ALA A 102 13.28 -0.60 -11.25
N SER A 103 13.75 0.61 -11.62
CA SER A 103 15.14 1.04 -11.43
C SER A 103 15.56 1.24 -9.97
N THR A 104 14.61 1.43 -9.04
CA THR A 104 14.91 1.64 -7.62
C THR A 104 14.52 0.44 -6.75
N ALA A 105 13.80 -0.54 -7.29
CA ALA A 105 13.29 -1.69 -6.55
C ALA A 105 14.38 -2.48 -5.80
N ASP A 106 15.51 -2.79 -6.44
CA ASP A 106 16.61 -3.54 -5.80
C ASP A 106 17.31 -2.73 -4.70
N ALA A 107 17.48 -1.43 -4.92
CA ALA A 107 18.07 -0.54 -3.93
C ALA A 107 17.16 -0.39 -2.70
N LEU A 108 15.86 -0.25 -2.92
CA LEU A 108 14.86 -0.23 -1.84
C LEU A 108 14.80 -1.56 -1.10
N ARG A 109 14.79 -2.69 -1.81
CA ARG A 109 14.85 -4.02 -1.20
C ARG A 109 16.05 -4.14 -0.27
N ALA A 110 17.26 -3.83 -0.75
CA ALA A 110 18.47 -3.94 0.05
C ALA A 110 18.41 -3.07 1.32
N ARG A 111 17.89 -1.84 1.17
CA ARG A 111 17.79 -0.87 2.26
C ARG A 111 16.72 -1.24 3.29
N LEU A 112 15.54 -1.63 2.83
CA LEU A 112 14.41 -1.99 3.69
C LEU A 112 14.60 -3.35 4.38
N SER A 113 15.31 -4.30 3.76
CA SER A 113 15.68 -5.57 4.41
C SER A 113 16.59 -5.39 5.62
N ALA A 114 17.28 -4.25 5.74
CA ALA A 114 18.12 -3.95 6.90
C ALA A 114 17.33 -3.43 8.11
N VAL A 115 16.04 -3.09 7.93
CA VAL A 115 15.19 -2.57 9.02
C VAL A 115 14.80 -3.73 9.97
N PRO A 116 15.12 -3.64 11.27
CA PRO A 116 14.75 -4.69 12.23
C PRO A 116 13.23 -4.94 12.27
N GLY A 117 12.84 -6.20 12.14
CA GLY A 117 11.43 -6.62 12.10
C GLY A 117 10.86 -6.80 10.69
N VAL A 118 11.60 -6.46 9.64
CA VAL A 118 11.32 -6.92 8.28
C VAL A 118 11.75 -8.38 8.15
N LEU A 119 10.81 -9.26 7.85
CA LEU A 119 11.05 -10.71 7.77
C LEU A 119 11.38 -11.17 6.35
N ASP A 120 10.70 -10.60 5.36
CA ASP A 120 10.87 -10.91 3.95
C ASP A 120 10.38 -9.72 3.09
N ILE A 121 10.82 -9.69 1.83
CA ILE A 121 10.37 -8.72 0.83
C ILE A 121 10.11 -9.47 -0.48
N GLU A 122 8.90 -9.36 -1.00
CA GLU A 122 8.56 -9.85 -2.34
C GLU A 122 8.54 -8.69 -3.34
N ALA A 123 9.21 -8.85 -4.48
CA ALA A 123 9.19 -7.87 -5.55
C ALA A 123 8.25 -8.38 -6.63
N VAL A 124 7.22 -7.61 -6.91
CA VAL A 124 6.20 -7.93 -7.89
C VAL A 124 6.02 -6.74 -8.84
N ALA A 125 5.49 -7.01 -10.02
CA ALA A 125 5.11 -6.01 -11.01
C ALA A 125 3.59 -6.10 -11.28
N PRO A 126 2.98 -5.07 -11.89
CA PRO A 126 1.60 -5.16 -12.34
C PRO A 126 1.36 -6.43 -13.16
N GLY A 127 0.40 -7.24 -12.71
CA GLY A 127 0.04 -8.50 -13.34
C GLY A 127 -0.96 -8.33 -14.48
N PRO A 128 -1.23 -9.41 -15.25
CA PRO A 128 -2.28 -9.43 -16.25
C PRO A 128 -3.68 -9.39 -15.62
N ASP A 129 -4.71 -9.24 -16.45
CA ASP A 129 -6.10 -9.40 -16.05
C ASP A 129 -6.39 -10.82 -15.55
N ALA A 130 -7.50 -10.98 -14.81
CA ALA A 130 -7.98 -12.29 -14.40
C ALA A 130 -8.26 -13.20 -15.62
N SER A 131 -7.76 -14.44 -15.58
CA SER A 131 -7.88 -15.42 -16.66
C SER A 131 -8.48 -16.74 -16.18
N VAL A 132 -9.13 -17.48 -17.09
CA VAL A 132 -9.64 -18.83 -16.81
C VAL A 132 -8.61 -19.86 -17.28
N GLU A 133 -8.16 -20.70 -16.36
CA GLU A 133 -7.32 -21.86 -16.68
C GLU A 133 -8.18 -23.12 -16.78
N VAL A 134 -8.20 -23.75 -17.96
CA VAL A 134 -8.89 -25.04 -18.14
C VAL A 134 -7.94 -26.16 -17.74
N LEU A 135 -8.12 -26.68 -16.53
CA LEU A 135 -7.38 -27.84 -16.06
C LEU A 135 -7.87 -29.09 -16.80
N ALA A 136 -6.99 -29.75 -17.55
CA ALA A 136 -7.33 -31.00 -18.21
C ALA A 136 -7.69 -32.06 -17.15
N THR A 137 -8.93 -32.56 -17.18
CA THR A 137 -9.29 -33.74 -16.39
C THR A 137 -8.59 -34.95 -17.00
N ASN A 138 -7.78 -35.67 -16.21
CA ASN A 138 -7.16 -36.94 -16.57
C ASN A 138 -8.21 -37.99 -16.97
N ALA A 139 -8.68 -37.96 -18.22
CA ALA A 139 -9.55 -38.97 -18.81
C ALA A 139 -8.86 -39.75 -19.94
N GLU A 140 -7.54 -39.58 -20.11
CA GLU A 140 -6.73 -40.30 -21.12
C GLU A 140 -5.66 -41.23 -20.52
N ALA A 141 -5.75 -41.58 -19.23
CA ALA A 141 -4.88 -42.59 -18.60
C ALA A 141 -5.41 -44.03 -18.70
N ALA A 142 -6.44 -44.29 -19.53
CA ALA A 142 -7.00 -45.61 -19.75
C ALA A 142 -7.34 -45.86 -21.23
N ARG A 143 -6.31 -46.02 -22.06
CA ARG A 143 -6.39 -46.75 -23.33
C ARG A 143 -5.18 -47.64 -23.49
#